data_AF-A0AAD4LLQ8-F1
#
_entry.id   AF-A0AAD4LLQ8-F1
#
_cell.length_a   1.000
_cell.length_b   1.000
_cell.length_c   1.000
_cell.angle_alpha   90.00
_cell.angle_beta   90.00
_cell.angle_gamma   90.00
#
_symmetry.space_group_name_H-M   'P 1'
#
loop_
_entity.id
_entity.type
_entity.pdbx_description
1 polymer ?
#
loop_
_entity_poly.entity_id
_entity_poly.type
_entity_poly.pdbx_seq_one_letter_code
_entity_poly.pdbx_strand_id
1 'polypeptide(L)'
;DPSSFDQGLASLWPGFRRQLSSNWHVLPSPNSRWISCVVDGRQEVHYNLLTGQLFIAGKPLGRLPQEIIEHSTYASALGSRILDVVPADIPGMEFMTRSNVSRYQMSCSCWRRWALAAANARKDILFAA
;
A
#
# COMPACT_ATOMS: atom_id res chain seq x y z
N ASP A 1 -11.61 21.33 4.20
CA ASP A 1 -10.17 21.59 4.35
C ASP A 1 -9.40 20.33 3.91
N PRO A 2 -8.64 20.37 2.80
CA PRO A 2 -7.92 19.22 2.25
C PRO A 2 -6.99 18.52 3.26
N SER A 3 -6.59 19.26 4.30
CA SER A 3 -5.75 18.82 5.41
C SER A 3 -6.31 17.60 6.16
N SER A 4 -7.63 17.53 6.39
CA SER A 4 -8.23 16.49 7.24
C SER A 4 -8.24 15.11 6.60
N PHE A 5 -8.59 15.02 5.31
CA PHE A 5 -8.56 13.76 4.56
C PHE A 5 -7.13 13.28 4.35
N ASP A 6 -6.22 14.19 4.01
CA ASP A 6 -4.80 13.87 3.88
C ASP A 6 -4.19 13.37 5.20
N GLN A 7 -4.55 13.97 6.33
CA GLN A 7 -4.14 13.52 7.67
C GLN A 7 -4.68 12.11 7.97
N GLY A 8 -5.95 11.87 7.64
CA GLY A 8 -6.55 10.53 7.74
C GLY A 8 -5.75 9.52 6.92
N LEU A 9 -5.42 9.86 5.67
CA LEU A 9 -4.66 8.98 4.79
C LEU A 9 -3.22 8.77 5.27
N ALA A 10 -2.56 9.82 5.76
CA ALA A 10 -1.22 9.74 6.35
C ALA A 10 -1.19 8.85 7.60
N SER A 11 -2.29 8.77 8.36
CA SER A 11 -2.42 7.84 9.49
C SER A 11 -2.56 6.37 9.05
N LEU A 12 -3.12 6.13 7.87
CA LEU A 12 -3.26 4.79 7.29
C LEU A 12 -1.97 4.35 6.57
N TRP A 13 -1.38 5.28 5.82
CA TRP A 13 -0.20 5.08 4.99
C TRP A 13 0.82 6.18 5.29
N PRO A 14 1.80 5.91 6.19
CA PRO A 14 2.80 6.90 6.59
C PRO A 14 3.67 7.46 5.45
N GLY A 15 3.76 6.72 4.34
CA GLY A 15 4.46 7.15 3.12
C GLY A 15 3.67 8.10 2.24
N PHE A 16 2.39 8.38 2.56
CA PHE A 16 1.56 9.27 1.76
C PHE A 16 2.08 10.71 1.77
N ARG A 17 2.47 11.21 0.59
CA ARG A 17 2.91 12.59 0.38
C ARG A 17 2.23 13.18 -0.85
N ARG A 18 1.04 13.74 -0.66
CA ARG A 18 0.33 14.43 -1.75
C ARG A 18 1.16 15.60 -2.24
N GLN A 19 1.29 15.73 -3.56
CA GLN A 19 1.95 16.89 -4.14
C GLN A 19 1.12 18.14 -3.84
N LEU A 20 1.76 19.21 -3.36
CA LEU A 20 1.09 20.46 -3.00
C LEU A 20 0.25 21.06 -4.14
N SER A 21 0.66 20.83 -5.39
CA SER A 21 -0.07 21.26 -6.58
C SER A 21 -1.17 20.30 -7.04
N SER A 22 -1.25 19.08 -6.48
CA SER A 22 -2.23 18.07 -6.87
C SER A 22 -3.33 17.99 -5.82
N ASN A 23 -4.42 18.73 -6.03
CA ASN A 23 -5.61 18.61 -5.22
C ASN A 23 -6.40 17.36 -5.59
N TRP A 24 -7.16 16.85 -4.62
CA TRP A 24 -8.19 15.84 -4.88
C TRP A 24 -9.17 16.40 -5.89
N HIS A 25 -9.41 15.64 -6.95
CA HIS A 25 -10.37 15.98 -7.99
C HIS A 25 -11.28 14.78 -8.26
N VAL A 26 -12.54 15.04 -8.59
CA VAL A 26 -13.51 14.01 -8.91
C VAL A 26 -13.25 13.52 -10.34
N LEU A 27 -13.26 12.21 -10.56
CA LEU A 27 -13.14 11.64 -11.90
C LEU A 27 -14.40 11.90 -12.73
N PRO A 28 -14.28 12.09 -14.05
CA PRO A 28 -15.44 12.29 -14.92
C PRO A 28 -16.37 11.07 -14.95
N SER A 29 -17.62 11.29 -15.36
CA SER A 29 -18.61 10.23 -15.56
C SER A 29 -18.06 9.14 -16.51
N PRO A 30 -18.26 7.84 -16.22
CA PRO A 30 -19.14 7.26 -15.19
C PRO A 30 -18.49 7.07 -13.80
N ASN A 31 -17.27 7.57 -13.60
CA ASN A 31 -16.47 7.33 -12.39
C ASN A 31 -16.56 8.45 -11.36
N SER A 32 -17.61 9.27 -11.38
CA SER A 32 -17.80 10.41 -10.46
C SER A 32 -17.85 10.06 -8.96
N ARG A 33 -17.94 8.77 -8.63
CA ARG A 33 -17.79 8.24 -7.25
C ARG A 33 -16.33 8.16 -6.78
N TRP A 34 -15.36 8.39 -7.65
CA TRP A 34 -13.94 8.33 -7.36
C TRP A 34 -13.36 9.75 -7.30
N ILE A 35 -12.53 9.99 -6.28
CA ILE A 35 -11.62 11.13 -6.24
C ILE A 35 -10.20 10.64 -6.50
N SER A 36 -9.41 11.43 -7.22
CA SER A 36 -8.03 11.11 -7.55
C SER A 36 -7.08 12.24 -7.12
N CYS A 37 -5.85 11.87 -6.78
CA CYS A 37 -4.72 12.80 -6.67
C CYS A 37 -3.42 12.11 -7.08
N VAL A 38 -2.35 12.91 -7.24
CA VAL A 38 -1.00 12.41 -7.54
C VAL A 38 -0.10 12.57 -6.33
N VAL A 39 0.56 11.47 -5.97
CA VAL A 39 1.53 11.35 -4.89
C VAL A 39 2.92 11.20 -5.51
N ASP A 40 3.90 11.88 -4.92
CA ASP A 40 5.31 11.87 -5.36
C ASP A 40 5.52 12.16 -6.86
N GLY A 41 4.58 12.89 -7.48
CA GLY A 41 4.58 13.25 -8.89
C GLY A 41 4.48 12.06 -9.87
N ARG A 42 4.18 10.86 -9.39
CA ARG A 42 4.23 9.62 -10.20
C ARG A 42 3.07 8.67 -9.94
N GLN A 43 2.61 8.57 -8.70
CA GLN A 43 1.62 7.57 -8.30
C GLN A 43 0.25 8.19 -8.24
N GLU A 44 -0.68 7.65 -9.01
CA GLU A 44 -2.07 8.05 -8.94
C GLU A 44 -2.77 7.30 -7.81
N VAL A 45 -3.48 8.05 -6.96
CA VAL A 45 -4.22 7.52 -5.82
C VAL A 45 -5.69 7.79 -6.05
N HIS A 46 -6.50 6.74 -6.11
CA HIS A 46 -7.95 6.84 -6.30
C HIS A 46 -8.66 6.39 -5.03
N TYR A 47 -9.61 7.20 -4.56
CA TYR A 47 -10.46 6.84 -3.43
C TYR A 47 -11.93 6.84 -3.87
N ASN A 48 -12.63 5.75 -3.61
CA ASN A 48 -14.05 5.63 -3.88
C ASN A 48 -14.84 6.15 -2.69
N LEU A 49 -15.58 7.23 -2.89
CA LEU A 49 -16.39 7.89 -1.87
C LEU A 49 -17.55 7.02 -1.37
N LEU A 50 -18.01 6.06 -2.18
CA LEU A 50 -19.14 5.19 -1.85
C LEU A 50 -18.70 3.90 -1.15
N THR A 51 -17.64 3.25 -1.64
CA THR A 51 -17.19 1.95 -1.12
C THR A 51 -16.07 2.07 -0.09
N GLY A 52 -15.45 3.24 0.05
CA GLY A 52 -14.27 3.45 0.88
C GLY A 52 -13.01 2.77 0.35
N GLN A 53 -13.05 2.23 -0.87
CA GLN A 53 -11.89 1.57 -1.48
C GLN A 53 -10.85 2.60 -1.90
N LEU A 54 -9.60 2.31 -1.55
CA LEU A 54 -8.45 3.13 -1.90
C LEU A 54 -7.56 2.33 -2.84
N PHE A 55 -7.15 2.94 -3.94
CA PHE A 55 -6.27 2.34 -4.93
C PHE A 55 -5.05 3.22 -5.11
N ILE A 56 -3.89 2.59 -5.26
CA ILE A 56 -2.61 3.26 -5.49
C ILE A 56 -1.96 2.61 -6.69
N ALA A 57 -1.71 3.41 -7.73
CA ALA A 57 -1.23 2.93 -9.03
C ALA A 57 -2.08 1.75 -9.57
N GLY A 58 -3.41 1.83 -9.39
CA GLY A 58 -4.36 0.81 -9.84
C GLY A 58 -4.45 -0.46 -8.97
N LYS A 59 -3.73 -0.51 -7.84
CA LYS A 59 -3.76 -1.65 -6.90
C LYS A 59 -4.53 -1.29 -5.63
N PRO A 60 -5.44 -2.15 -5.12
CA PRO A 60 -6.20 -1.86 -3.92
C PRO A 60 -5.28 -1.80 -2.69
N LEU A 61 -5.51 -0.81 -1.83
CA LEU A 61 -4.90 -0.71 -0.51
C LEU A 61 -5.59 -1.65 0.46
N GLY A 62 -4.81 -2.29 1.34
CA GLY A 62 -5.33 -3.03 2.48
C GLY A 62 -5.42 -4.54 2.29
N ARG A 63 -5.28 -5.10 1.08
CA ARG A 63 -5.09 -6.56 0.95
C ARG A 63 -3.98 -6.88 -0.04
N LEU A 64 -3.22 -7.91 0.29
CA LEU A 64 -2.26 -8.47 -0.64
C LEU A 64 -2.99 -9.06 -1.87
N PRO A 65 -2.43 -8.90 -3.07
CA PRO A 65 -2.87 -9.64 -4.23
C PRO A 65 -2.88 -11.14 -3.96
N GLN A 66 -3.85 -11.84 -4.56
CA GLN A 66 -4.02 -13.27 -4.39
C GLN A 66 -2.77 -14.05 -4.81
N GLU A 67 -2.04 -13.58 -5.83
CA GLU A 67 -0.80 -14.24 -6.28
C GLU A 67 0.29 -14.28 -5.20
N ILE A 68 0.31 -13.31 -4.30
CA ILE A 68 1.26 -13.28 -3.17
C ILE A 68 0.80 -14.22 -2.06
N ILE A 69 -0.50 -14.20 -1.74
CA ILE A 69 -1.10 -15.01 -0.67
C ILE A 69 -0.99 -16.51 -0.98
N GLU A 70 -1.15 -16.90 -2.24
CA GLU A 70 -1.09 -18.30 -2.69
C GLU A 70 0.34 -18.84 -2.83
N HIS A 71 1.36 -18.00 -2.74
CA HIS A 71 2.75 -18.44 -2.88
C HIS A 71 3.19 -19.28 -1.67
N SER A 72 3.88 -20.39 -1.92
CA SER A 72 4.30 -21.34 -0.88
C SER A 72 5.18 -20.70 0.20
N THR A 73 6.01 -19.73 -0.17
CA THR A 73 6.84 -18.97 0.77
C THR A 73 5.99 -18.08 1.70
N TYR A 74 4.90 -17.49 1.20
CA TYR A 74 3.95 -16.75 2.05
C TYR A 74 3.29 -17.70 3.05
N ALA A 75 2.74 -18.82 2.57
CA ALA A 75 2.12 -19.82 3.42
C ALA A 75 3.09 -20.39 4.47
N SER A 76 4.36 -20.59 4.12
CA SER A 76 5.38 -21.10 5.05
C SER A 76 5.78 -20.07 6.11
N ALA A 77 5.89 -18.79 5.74
CA ALA A 77 6.33 -17.73 6.66
C ALA A 77 5.20 -17.14 7.50
N LEU A 78 4.01 -17.01 6.92
CA LEU A 78 2.89 -16.24 7.47
C LEU A 78 1.60 -17.07 7.62
N GLY A 79 1.57 -18.32 7.10
CA GLY A 79 0.40 -19.19 7.17
C GLY A 79 -0.78 -18.63 6.39
N SER A 80 -1.97 -18.73 6.98
CA SER A 80 -3.23 -18.19 6.45
C SER A 80 -3.57 -16.79 6.99
N ARG A 81 -2.58 -16.05 7.53
CA ARG A 81 -2.83 -14.71 8.07
C ARG A 81 -3.19 -13.75 6.94
N ILE A 82 -4.27 -13.00 7.15
CA ILE A 82 -4.63 -11.87 6.28
C ILE A 82 -3.87 -10.65 6.78
N LEU A 83 -3.10 -10.02 5.89
CA LEU A 83 -2.29 -8.85 6.21
C LEU A 83 -2.84 -7.61 5.51
N ASP A 84 -3.07 -6.58 6.32
CA ASP A 84 -3.34 -5.24 5.79
C ASP A 84 -2.02 -4.62 5.30
N VAL A 85 -1.99 -4.25 4.02
CA VAL A 85 -0.78 -3.73 3.37
C VAL A 85 -0.95 -2.34 2.80
N VAL A 86 0.15 -1.60 2.80
CA VAL A 86 0.35 -0.30 2.17
C VAL A 86 1.51 -0.36 1.18
N PRO A 87 1.69 0.62 0.27
CA PRO A 87 2.85 0.65 -0.59
C PRO A 87 4.14 0.65 0.22
N ALA A 88 5.08 -0.20 -0.20
CA ALA A 88 6.39 -0.26 0.42
C ALA A 88 7.17 1.03 0.19
N ASP A 89 7.89 1.48 1.21
CA ASP A 89 8.88 2.57 1.11
C ASP A 89 10.32 2.05 0.89
N ILE A 90 10.46 0.74 0.65
CA ILE A 90 11.72 0.06 0.37
C ILE A 90 11.85 -0.17 -1.14
N PRO A 91 12.94 0.29 -1.79
CA PRO A 91 13.18 0.04 -3.20
C PRO A 91 13.14 -1.46 -3.53
N GLY A 92 12.37 -1.84 -4.56
CA GLY A 92 12.23 -3.24 -5.01
C GLY A 92 11.12 -4.02 -4.30
N MET A 93 10.50 -3.46 -3.27
CA MET A 93 9.28 -3.99 -2.65
C MET A 93 8.07 -3.21 -3.15
N GLU A 94 6.91 -3.86 -3.24
CA GLU A 94 5.67 -3.24 -3.72
C GLU A 94 4.70 -2.96 -2.56
N PHE A 95 4.65 -3.88 -1.61
CA PHE A 95 3.75 -3.83 -0.46
C PHE A 95 4.54 -3.97 0.83
N MET A 96 4.04 -3.35 1.89
CA MET A 96 4.51 -3.52 3.26
C MET A 96 3.34 -3.62 4.21
N THR A 97 3.49 -4.31 5.33
CA THR A 97 2.43 -4.41 6.33
C THR A 97 2.19 -3.06 7.00
N ARG A 98 0.91 -2.72 7.16
CA ARG A 98 0.50 -1.50 7.86
C ARG A 98 0.95 -1.52 9.31
N SER A 99 0.84 -2.67 9.97
CA SER A 99 1.27 -2.90 11.35
C SER A 99 2.36 -3.95 11.42
N ASN A 100 3.09 -3.97 12.53
CA ASN A 100 4.11 -4.98 12.76
C ASN A 100 3.47 -6.36 12.96
N VAL A 101 3.98 -7.35 12.25
CA VAL A 101 3.71 -8.76 12.47
C VAL A 101 4.83 -9.30 13.35
N SER A 102 4.51 -9.70 14.57
CA SER A 102 5.50 -10.26 15.52
C SER A 102 6.75 -9.37 15.70
N ARG A 103 6.54 -8.04 15.79
CA ARG A 103 7.57 -6.98 15.92
C ARG A 103 8.32 -6.61 14.63
N TYR A 104 8.04 -7.27 13.52
CA TYR A 104 8.65 -6.99 12.23
C TYR A 104 7.65 -6.38 11.25
N GLN A 105 8.13 -5.51 10.38
CA GLN A 105 7.38 -5.04 9.24
C GLN A 105 7.69 -5.95 8.05
N MET A 106 6.67 -6.55 7.46
CA MET A 106 6.85 -7.46 6.33
C MET A 106 6.67 -6.67 5.04
N SER A 107 7.55 -6.86 4.06
CA SER A 107 7.46 -6.24 2.75
C SER A 107 7.54 -7.29 1.67
N CYS A 108 6.79 -7.14 0.58
CA CYS A 108 6.79 -8.11 -0.51
C CYS A 108 6.60 -7.46 -1.88
N SER A 109 7.07 -8.15 -2.92
CA SER A 109 6.87 -7.80 -4.33
C SER A 109 6.65 -9.02 -5.21
N CYS A 110 5.95 -8.81 -6.32
CA CYS A 110 5.66 -9.84 -7.32
C CYS A 110 6.18 -9.45 -8.72
N TRP A 111 6.52 -8.19 -8.97
CA TRP A 111 7.01 -7.73 -10.26
C TRP A 111 8.45 -8.25 -10.54
N ARG A 112 8.56 -9.31 -11.37
CA ARG A 112 9.76 -9.96 -11.94
C ARG A 112 10.38 -11.11 -11.17
N ARG A 113 10.49 -11.05 -9.84
CA ARG A 113 10.92 -12.16 -9.00
C ARG A 113 10.21 -12.01 -7.66
N TRP A 114 9.59 -13.08 -7.18
CA TRP A 114 8.89 -13.07 -5.90
C TRP A 114 9.90 -12.71 -4.80
N ALA A 115 9.52 -11.81 -3.90
CA ALA A 115 10.34 -11.44 -2.76
C ALA A 115 9.48 -11.22 -1.53
N LEU A 116 9.90 -11.77 -0.39
CA LEU A 116 9.36 -11.46 0.93
C LEU A 116 10.52 -11.10 1.86
N ALA A 117 10.48 -9.89 2.40
CA ALA A 117 11.42 -9.42 3.38
C ALA A 117 10.75 -9.11 4.73
N ALA A 118 11.44 -9.42 5.82
CA ALA A 118 11.07 -8.96 7.15
C ALA A 118 12.09 -7.93 7.62
N ALA A 119 11.63 -6.74 7.99
CA ALA A 119 12.46 -5.67 8.49
C ALA A 119 12.13 -5.36 9.96
N ASN A 120 13.15 -4.99 10.74
CA ASN A 120 12.93 -4.48 12.10
C ASN A 120 12.45 -3.02 12.10
N ALA A 121 12.20 -2.44 13.28
CA ALA A 121 11.79 -1.04 13.40
C ALA A 121 12.83 -0.02 12.87
N ARG A 122 14.09 -0.43 12.69
CA ARG A 122 15.16 0.38 12.07
C ARG A 122 15.25 0.19 10.55
N LYS A 123 14.36 -0.63 9.97
CA LYS A 123 14.36 -1.06 8.57
C LYS A 123 15.54 -1.94 8.16
N ASP A 124 16.23 -2.55 9.12
CA ASP A 124 17.24 -3.57 8.81
C ASP A 124 16.51 -4.84 8.36
N ILE A 125 16.86 -5.35 7.16
CA ILE A 125 16.30 -6.60 6.62
C ILE A 125 16.92 -7.77 7.37
N LEU A 126 16.08 -8.56 8.05
CA LEU A 126 16.49 -9.72 8.85
C LEU A 126 16.21 -11.05 8.17
N PHE A 127 15.31 -11.05 7.21
CA PHE A 127 14.96 -12.20 6.38
C PHE A 127 14.60 -11.70 4.99
N ALA A 128 15.07 -12.41 3.95
CA ALA A 128 14.70 -12.19 2.57
C ALA A 128 14.64 -13.54 1.86
N ALA A 129 13.52 -13.84 1.21
CA ALA A 129 13.30 -15.06 0.42
C ALA A 129 12.64 -14.73 -0.92
#